data_AF-A0A9Q1J5N0-F1
#
_entry.id   AF-A0A9Q1J5N0-F1
#
_cell.length_a   1.000
_cell.length_b   1.000
_cell.length_c   1.000
_cell.angle_alpha   90.00
_cell.angle_beta   90.00
_cell.angle_gamma   90.00
#
_symmetry.space_group_name_H-M   'P 1'
#
loop_
_entity.id
_entity.type
_entity.pdbx_description
1 polymer ?
#
loop_
_entity_poly.entity_id
_entity_poly.type
_entity_poly.pdbx_seq_one_letter_code
_entity_poly.pdbx_strand_id
1 'polypeptide(L)'
;MSRDEQAKRGGKGVAKPSSTASPVSAALRHFLKSYEEHCVESESRISPSVRQDILHCIEKDKNITKLTLAFPENTPGEHVSCSLRPLLRAVRDTRYTHGRELTVLDLSPRQQDIADLCLLLEKRGLTVYPFRQLELLDCTLDLWSLGRLGRAVTLSSLTSLCLDYTHVGEEGLGALLRGLEGDNHVLSLSLCYCSLGPSCGTLLAALVSSSAVRDLYVNGNDLQCEGATELVNVLVKHEERIALEEPNTLIAQPTGK
;
A
#
# COMPACT_ATOMS: atom_id res chain seq x y z
N MET A 1 74.33 43.12 9.76
CA MET A 1 73.32 43.68 8.82
C MET A 1 72.81 42.49 8.01
N SER A 2 71.68 41.93 8.45
CA SER A 2 70.37 41.97 7.74
C SER A 2 70.33 41.03 6.54
N ARG A 3 69.31 40.22 6.27
CA ARG A 3 68.00 39.95 6.88
C ARG A 3 67.44 38.71 6.15
N ASP A 4 66.48 38.06 6.78
CA ASP A 4 65.56 37.05 6.26
C ASP A 4 65.10 37.21 4.80
N GLU A 5 64.86 36.09 4.10
CA GLU A 5 63.53 35.88 3.50
C GLU A 5 63.24 34.40 3.17
N GLN A 6 62.15 33.90 3.76
CA GLN A 6 61.51 32.61 3.54
C GLN A 6 60.78 32.59 2.18
N ALA A 7 60.81 31.45 1.47
CA ALA A 7 59.83 31.13 0.43
C ALA A 7 59.13 29.80 0.72
N LYS A 8 57.80 29.91 0.79
CA LYS A 8 56.79 28.97 1.31
C LYS A 8 56.76 27.60 0.62
N ARG A 9 56.69 26.55 1.46
CA ARG A 9 56.11 25.25 1.09
C ARG A 9 54.62 25.45 0.74
N GLY A 10 54.27 25.24 -0.52
CA GLY A 10 52.88 25.15 -0.97
C GLY A 10 52.23 23.87 -0.44
N GLY A 11 51.54 23.98 0.69
CA GLY A 11 50.61 22.95 1.13
C GLY A 11 49.41 22.91 0.19
N LYS A 12 49.30 21.84 -0.61
CA LYS A 12 48.03 21.48 -1.26
C LYS A 12 47.02 21.21 -0.16
N GLY A 13 46.12 22.16 0.06
CA GLY A 13 44.90 21.94 0.82
C GLY A 13 44.10 20.86 0.12
N VAL A 14 44.18 19.63 0.63
CA VAL A 14 43.21 18.59 0.33
C VAL A 14 41.90 19.08 0.91
N ALA A 15 40.99 19.52 0.04
CA ALA A 15 39.60 19.77 0.42
C ALA A 15 39.04 18.44 0.94
N LYS A 16 38.88 18.33 2.26
CA LYS A 16 38.10 17.27 2.88
C LYS A 16 36.66 17.43 2.35
N PRO A 17 36.02 16.38 1.81
CA PRO A 17 34.58 16.44 1.58
C PRO A 17 33.93 16.58 2.95
N SER A 18 33.32 17.73 3.22
CA SER A 18 32.50 17.96 4.41
C SER A 18 31.19 17.17 4.24
N SER A 19 31.23 15.85 4.43
CA SER A 19 30.04 15.00 4.34
C SER A 19 29.26 15.03 5.65
N THR A 20 28.71 16.19 6.01
CA THR A 20 27.58 16.19 6.95
C THR A 20 26.40 15.61 6.18
N ALA A 21 25.97 14.40 6.54
CA ALA A 21 24.82 13.77 5.93
C ALA A 21 23.61 14.72 6.03
N SER A 22 22.88 14.90 4.94
CA SER A 22 21.64 15.68 4.96
C SER A 22 20.64 15.08 5.96
N PRO A 23 19.66 15.85 6.45
CA PRO A 23 18.61 15.33 7.32
C PRO A 23 17.85 14.15 6.72
N VAL A 24 17.57 14.19 5.40
CA VAL A 24 16.90 13.12 4.66
C VAL A 24 17.76 11.85 4.64
N SER A 25 19.02 11.98 4.26
CA SER A 25 19.96 10.86 4.23
C SER A 25 20.18 10.26 5.63
N ALA A 26 20.24 11.08 6.67
CA ALA A 26 20.35 10.61 8.05
C ALA A 26 19.10 9.83 8.50
N ALA A 27 17.90 10.34 8.20
CA ALA A 27 16.64 9.67 8.50
C ALA A 27 16.51 8.33 7.79
N LEU A 28 16.89 8.24 6.51
CA LEU A 28 16.86 6.99 5.75
C LEU A 28 17.91 5.98 6.23
N ARG A 29 19.11 6.43 6.63
CA ARG A 29 20.11 5.55 7.25
C ARG A 29 19.62 4.99 8.58
N HIS A 30 18.93 5.79 9.38
CA HIS A 30 18.30 5.35 10.61
C HIS A 30 17.17 4.35 10.35
N PHE A 31 16.32 4.62 9.35
CA PHE A 31 15.26 3.71 8.90
C PHE A 31 15.81 2.36 8.42
N LEU A 32 16.81 2.38 7.54
CA LEU A 32 17.45 1.16 7.05
C LEU A 32 18.08 0.35 8.18
N LYS A 33 18.79 1.02 9.10
CA LYS A 33 19.39 0.36 10.25
C LYS A 33 18.34 -0.33 11.12
N SER A 34 17.26 0.38 11.48
CA SER A 34 16.15 -0.20 12.26
C SER A 34 15.50 -1.39 11.54
N TYR A 35 15.32 -1.30 10.21
CA TYR A 35 14.82 -2.42 9.41
C TYR A 35 15.76 -3.64 9.46
N GLU A 36 17.05 -3.45 9.22
CA GLU A 36 18.05 -4.54 9.26
C GLU A 36 18.13 -5.17 10.67
N GLU A 37 18.07 -4.37 11.73
CA GLU A 37 18.02 -4.85 13.12
C GLU A 37 16.77 -5.70 13.39
N HIS A 38 15.59 -5.24 12.99
CA HIS A 38 14.36 -6.04 13.14
C HIS A 38 14.33 -7.30 12.28
N CYS A 39 14.99 -7.31 11.12
CA CYS A 39 15.16 -8.52 10.33
C CYS A 39 15.97 -9.56 11.12
N VAL A 40 17.09 -9.15 11.72
CA VAL A 40 17.89 -10.03 12.58
C VAL A 40 17.09 -10.53 13.79
N GLU A 41 16.39 -9.65 14.50
CA GLU A 41 15.58 -10.00 15.69
C GLU A 41 14.45 -11.00 15.40
N SER A 42 13.89 -10.95 14.19
CA SER A 42 12.77 -11.80 13.79
C SER A 42 13.19 -12.99 12.95
N GLU A 43 14.50 -13.23 12.81
CA GLU A 43 15.08 -14.29 11.97
C GLU A 43 14.56 -14.22 10.53
N SER A 44 14.35 -12.99 10.04
CA SER A 44 13.83 -12.70 8.73
C SER A 44 14.92 -12.23 7.78
N ARG A 45 14.80 -12.58 6.50
CA ARG A 45 15.69 -12.05 5.46
C ARG A 45 15.51 -10.55 5.29
N ILE A 46 16.63 -9.89 5.00
CA ILE A 46 16.63 -8.52 4.52
C ILE A 46 16.16 -8.57 3.06
N SER A 47 15.07 -7.89 2.75
CA SER A 47 14.59 -7.78 1.37
C SER A 47 15.58 -6.95 0.55
N PRO A 48 16.08 -7.49 -0.58
CA PRO A 48 16.99 -6.75 -1.45
C PRO A 48 16.30 -5.51 -2.04
N SER A 49 15.02 -5.59 -2.38
CA SER A 49 14.24 -4.48 -2.93
C SER A 49 14.16 -3.31 -1.94
N VAL A 50 13.74 -3.56 -0.69
CA VAL A 50 13.70 -2.52 0.36
C VAL A 50 15.07 -1.87 0.55
N ARG A 51 16.12 -2.69 0.66
CA ARG A 51 17.48 -2.21 0.89
C ARG A 51 17.98 -1.34 -0.28
N GLN A 52 17.80 -1.80 -1.50
CA GLN A 52 18.23 -1.09 -2.70
C GLN A 52 17.46 0.22 -2.89
N ASP A 53 16.14 0.20 -2.70
CA ASP A 53 15.30 1.40 -2.83
C ASP A 53 15.72 2.48 -1.83
N ILE A 54 16.00 2.10 -0.56
CA ILE A 54 16.45 3.05 0.46
C ILE A 54 17.85 3.59 0.13
N LEU A 55 18.79 2.74 -0.26
CA LEU A 55 20.15 3.17 -0.63
C LEU A 55 20.13 4.12 -1.83
N HIS A 56 19.31 3.81 -2.84
CA HIS A 56 19.09 4.70 -3.99
C HIS A 56 18.54 6.06 -3.56
N CYS A 57 17.56 6.08 -2.65
CA CYS A 57 16.99 7.31 -2.12
C CYS A 57 18.01 8.13 -1.31
N ILE A 58 18.90 7.47 -0.56
CA ILE A 58 20.01 8.13 0.16
C ILE A 58 20.98 8.78 -0.84
N GLU A 59 21.36 8.09 -1.91
CA GLU A 59 22.26 8.65 -2.95
C GLU A 59 21.64 9.85 -3.65
N LYS A 60 20.32 9.84 -3.86
CA LYS A 60 19.57 10.93 -4.52
C LYS A 60 19.13 12.03 -3.56
N ASP A 61 19.38 11.89 -2.27
CA ASP A 61 18.90 12.77 -1.21
C ASP A 61 17.38 13.02 -1.26
N LYS A 62 16.61 11.95 -1.47
CA LYS A 62 15.15 11.99 -1.56
C LYS A 62 14.53 11.07 -0.52
N ASN A 63 13.34 11.42 -0.05
CA ASN A 63 12.55 10.50 0.77
C ASN A 63 12.07 9.30 -0.06
N ILE A 64 12.05 8.12 0.55
CA ILE A 64 11.42 6.94 -0.04
C ILE A 64 9.90 7.06 0.10
N THR A 65 9.18 6.99 -1.02
CA THR A 65 7.71 7.09 -1.04
C THR A 65 7.04 5.75 -1.35
N LYS A 66 7.72 4.86 -2.08
CA LYS A 66 7.29 3.50 -2.37
C LYS A 66 8.18 2.52 -1.62
N LEU A 67 7.57 1.65 -0.83
CA LEU A 67 8.26 0.58 -0.12
C LEU A 67 7.86 -0.76 -0.75
N THR A 68 8.81 -1.43 -1.38
CA THR A 68 8.58 -2.71 -2.05
C THR A 68 9.24 -3.83 -1.25
N LEU A 69 8.44 -4.67 -0.59
CA LEU A 69 8.90 -5.87 0.08
C LEU A 69 8.78 -7.07 -0.86
N ALA A 70 9.93 -7.49 -1.40
CA ALA A 70 10.03 -8.65 -2.28
C ALA A 70 11.20 -9.54 -1.88
N PHE A 71 11.05 -10.84 -2.08
CA PHE A 71 12.09 -11.84 -1.84
C PHE A 71 12.26 -12.67 -3.11
N PRO A 72 13.11 -12.24 -4.06
CA PRO A 72 13.32 -13.00 -5.30
C PRO A 72 13.74 -14.44 -4.99
N GLU A 73 13.29 -15.37 -5.84
CA GLU A 73 13.32 -16.82 -5.62
C GLU A 73 14.64 -17.34 -5.04
N ASN A 74 14.52 -18.25 -4.07
CA ASN A 74 15.64 -18.89 -3.42
C ASN A 74 16.25 -19.99 -4.27
N THR A 75 17.56 -20.15 -4.13
CA THR A 75 18.22 -21.43 -4.43
C THR A 75 17.61 -22.54 -3.56
N PRO A 76 17.29 -23.72 -4.11
CA PRO A 76 16.70 -24.82 -3.33
C PRO A 76 17.58 -25.19 -2.13
N GLY A 77 17.02 -25.15 -0.92
CA GLY A 77 17.69 -25.62 0.31
C GLY A 77 17.82 -24.60 1.45
N GLU A 78 17.58 -23.31 1.21
CA GLU A 78 17.57 -22.29 2.25
C GLU A 78 16.15 -22.03 2.79
N HIS A 79 15.79 -22.70 3.89
CA HIS A 79 14.59 -22.38 4.68
C HIS A 79 14.85 -21.15 5.55
N VAL A 80 14.98 -19.98 4.93
CA VAL A 80 15.08 -18.73 5.69
C VAL A 80 13.74 -18.02 5.62
N SER A 81 13.21 -17.64 6.79
CA SER A 81 11.90 -17.04 6.90
C SER A 81 11.85 -15.63 6.28
N CYS A 82 10.78 -15.33 5.55
CA CYS A 82 10.49 -14.00 5.03
C CYS A 82 9.30 -13.44 5.81
N SER A 83 9.37 -12.19 6.26
CA SER A 83 8.32 -11.59 7.09
C SER A 83 8.10 -10.11 6.74
N LEU A 84 6.84 -9.70 6.82
CA LEU A 84 6.42 -8.31 6.72
C LEU A 84 6.76 -7.51 7.98
N ARG A 85 6.83 -8.19 9.14
CA ARG A 85 6.96 -7.57 10.46
C ARG A 85 8.14 -6.61 10.62
N PRO A 86 9.36 -6.91 10.14
CA PRO A 86 10.50 -6.00 10.30
C PRO A 86 10.27 -4.64 9.66
N LEU A 87 9.66 -4.63 8.47
CA LEU A 87 9.37 -3.40 7.75
C LEU A 87 8.34 -2.56 8.49
N LEU A 88 7.25 -3.18 8.97
CA LEU A 88 6.22 -2.48 9.76
C LEU A 88 6.78 -1.89 11.05
N ARG A 89 7.67 -2.64 11.74
CA ARG A 89 8.36 -2.16 12.94
C ARG A 89 9.26 -0.98 12.65
N ALA A 90 10.08 -1.06 11.60
CA ALA A 90 10.96 0.03 11.20
C ALA A 90 10.18 1.31 10.89
N VAL A 91 9.04 1.21 10.18
CA VAL A 91 8.17 2.37 9.89
C VAL A 91 7.66 3.00 11.18
N ARG A 92 7.28 2.18 12.16
CA ARG A 92 6.75 2.64 13.45
C ARG A 92 7.83 3.28 14.33
N ASP A 93 8.96 2.62 14.49
CA ASP A 93 10.02 3.01 15.43
C ASP A 93 10.73 4.28 14.97
N THR A 94 10.87 4.44 13.65
CA THR A 94 11.41 5.66 13.05
C THR A 94 10.36 6.74 12.76
N ARG A 95 9.07 6.44 12.98
CA ARG A 95 7.92 7.30 12.65
C ARG A 95 7.98 7.82 11.21
N TYR A 96 8.28 6.91 10.27
CA TYR A 96 8.50 7.29 8.89
C TYR A 96 7.22 7.70 8.18
N THR A 97 7.02 9.00 7.94
CA THR A 97 5.75 9.58 7.42
C THR A 97 5.80 10.00 5.95
N HIS A 98 6.86 9.64 5.22
CA HIS A 98 6.98 9.93 3.80
C HIS A 98 6.50 8.79 2.88
N GLY A 99 6.23 7.60 3.43
CA GLY A 99 5.62 6.50 2.69
C GLY A 99 4.26 6.89 2.09
N ARG A 100 4.00 6.43 0.86
CA ARG A 100 2.78 6.65 0.08
C ARG A 100 2.25 5.34 -0.49
N GLU A 101 3.14 4.42 -0.83
CA GLU A 101 2.82 3.14 -1.44
C GLU A 101 3.57 2.04 -0.70
N LEU A 102 2.86 0.95 -0.38
CA LEU A 102 3.43 -0.28 0.18
C LEU A 102 3.04 -1.43 -0.73
N THR A 103 4.04 -2.09 -1.30
CA THR A 103 3.87 -3.30 -2.11
C THR A 103 4.52 -4.47 -1.38
N VAL A 104 3.78 -5.55 -1.20
CA VAL A 104 4.26 -6.83 -0.68
C VAL A 104 4.03 -7.86 -1.77
N LEU A 105 5.08 -8.60 -2.15
CA LEU A 105 5.02 -9.62 -3.20
C LEU A 105 5.42 -10.98 -2.65
N ASP A 106 4.72 -12.02 -3.11
CA ASP A 106 5.06 -13.43 -2.87
C ASP A 106 5.40 -13.70 -1.40
N LEU A 107 4.42 -13.41 -0.53
CA LEU A 107 4.57 -13.57 0.90
C LEU A 107 3.34 -14.27 1.47
N SER A 108 3.58 -15.15 2.44
CA SER A 108 2.53 -15.70 3.29
C SER A 108 2.56 -15.01 4.66
N PRO A 109 2.06 -13.77 4.77
CA PRO A 109 2.08 -13.03 6.03
C PRO A 109 1.25 -13.76 7.09
N ARG A 110 1.77 -13.82 8.32
CA ARG A 110 1.00 -14.40 9.43
C ARG A 110 -0.17 -13.48 9.75
N GLN A 111 -1.15 -14.06 10.45
CA GLN A 111 -2.32 -13.31 10.83
C GLN A 111 -2.00 -12.03 11.62
N GLN A 112 -1.03 -12.12 12.54
CA GLN A 112 -0.55 -11.00 13.33
C GLN A 112 0.11 -9.91 12.47
N ASP A 113 0.83 -10.29 11.42
CA ASP A 113 1.52 -9.34 10.55
C ASP A 113 0.51 -8.50 9.75
N ILE A 114 -0.60 -9.10 9.31
CA ILE A 114 -1.74 -8.38 8.71
C ILE A 114 -2.45 -7.48 9.72
N ALA A 115 -2.63 -7.94 10.97
CA ALA A 115 -3.21 -7.12 12.02
C ALA A 115 -2.37 -5.86 12.29
N ASP A 116 -1.05 -6.02 12.35
CA ASP A 116 -0.10 -4.93 12.56
C ASP A 116 -0.05 -3.97 11.36
N LEU A 117 -0.12 -4.49 10.13
CA LEU A 117 -0.25 -3.68 8.92
C LEU A 117 -1.52 -2.83 8.98
N CYS A 118 -2.65 -3.44 9.31
CA CYS A 118 -3.93 -2.75 9.40
C CYS A 118 -3.90 -1.64 10.47
N LEU A 119 -3.32 -1.91 11.65
CA LEU A 119 -3.16 -0.90 12.69
C LEU A 119 -2.26 0.26 12.26
N LEU A 120 -1.26 0.00 11.40
CA LEU A 120 -0.39 1.03 10.84
C LEU A 120 -1.13 1.93 9.84
N LEU A 121 -2.05 1.36 9.06
CA LEU A 121 -2.82 2.09 8.05
C LEU A 121 -3.95 2.95 8.65
N GLU A 122 -4.49 2.53 9.80
CA GLU A 122 -5.57 3.23 10.48
C GLU A 122 -5.16 4.62 10.99
N LYS A 123 -6.01 5.63 10.76
CA LYS A 123 -5.83 7.01 11.29
C LYS A 123 -6.22 7.14 12.77
N ARG A 124 -5.86 6.15 13.58
CA ARG A 124 -6.24 6.06 15.01
C ARG A 124 -5.06 6.17 15.98
N GLY A 125 -3.83 6.14 15.46
CA GLY A 125 -2.61 6.25 16.26
C GLY A 125 -2.12 7.69 16.48
N LEU A 126 -1.08 7.83 17.30
CA LEU A 126 -0.35 9.09 17.51
C LEU A 126 0.35 9.60 16.24
N THR A 127 0.74 8.66 15.36
CA THR A 127 1.33 8.94 14.06
C THR A 127 0.36 8.45 13.00
N VAL A 128 -0.02 9.34 12.09
CA VAL A 128 -0.80 8.98 10.90
C VAL A 128 0.17 8.71 9.77
N TYR A 129 0.17 7.49 9.25
CA TYR A 129 0.99 7.11 8.11
C TYR A 129 0.18 7.34 6.81
N PRO A 130 0.63 8.24 5.92
CA PRO A 130 -0.18 8.70 4.79
C PRO A 130 -0.08 7.77 3.56
N PHE A 131 -0.15 6.45 3.78
CA PHE A 131 -0.24 5.48 2.69
C PHE A 131 -1.55 5.70 1.91
N ARG A 132 -1.42 5.77 0.59
CA ARG A 132 -2.50 5.94 -0.39
C ARG A 132 -2.73 4.68 -1.21
N GLN A 133 -1.70 3.85 -1.35
CA GLN A 133 -1.74 2.65 -2.16
C GLN A 133 -1.19 1.47 -1.35
N LEU A 134 -1.93 0.37 -1.36
CA LEU A 134 -1.51 -0.90 -0.79
C LEU A 134 -1.65 -1.98 -1.86
N GLU A 135 -0.57 -2.72 -2.08
CA GLU A 135 -0.53 -3.85 -2.98
C GLU A 135 -0.06 -5.08 -2.21
N LEU A 136 -0.90 -6.12 -2.14
CA LEU A 136 -0.55 -7.43 -1.61
C LEU A 136 -0.67 -8.41 -2.78
N LEU A 137 0.43 -8.57 -3.51
CA LEU A 137 0.49 -9.32 -4.76
C LEU A 137 0.94 -10.74 -4.45
N ASP A 138 0.18 -11.73 -4.95
CA ASP A 138 0.49 -13.15 -4.73
C ASP A 138 0.73 -13.46 -3.25
N CYS A 139 -0.15 -12.95 -2.38
CA CYS A 139 -0.04 -13.11 -0.94
C CYS A 139 -1.05 -14.13 -0.44
N THR A 140 -0.64 -15.03 0.47
CA THR A 140 -1.59 -15.95 1.10
C THR A 140 -2.32 -15.24 2.24
N LEU A 141 -3.59 -14.89 2.02
CA LEU A 141 -4.46 -14.26 3.03
C LEU A 141 -5.62 -15.19 3.39
N ASP A 142 -5.84 -15.38 4.69
CA ASP A 142 -7.01 -16.10 5.16
C ASP A 142 -8.26 -15.19 5.23
N LEU A 143 -9.40 -15.81 5.52
CA LEU A 143 -10.70 -15.13 5.57
C LEU A 143 -10.71 -13.97 6.59
N TRP A 144 -10.08 -14.17 7.75
CA TRP A 144 -10.00 -13.13 8.76
C TRP A 144 -9.12 -11.97 8.29
N SER A 145 -7.99 -12.26 7.62
CA SER A 145 -7.08 -11.25 7.06
C SER A 145 -7.80 -10.35 6.08
N LEU A 146 -8.59 -10.93 5.17
CA LEU A 146 -9.38 -10.18 4.19
C LEU A 146 -10.44 -9.30 4.87
N GLY A 147 -11.18 -9.83 5.84
CA GLY A 147 -12.17 -9.04 6.58
C GLY A 147 -11.54 -7.94 7.43
N ARG A 148 -10.41 -8.23 8.09
CA ARG A 148 -9.64 -7.26 8.87
C ARG A 148 -9.09 -6.14 8.00
N LEU A 149 -8.60 -6.48 6.81
CA LEU A 149 -8.09 -5.54 5.82
C LEU A 149 -9.19 -4.63 5.33
N GLY A 150 -10.35 -5.18 4.92
CA GLY A 150 -11.50 -4.37 4.49
C GLY A 150 -11.89 -3.32 5.53
N ARG A 151 -11.95 -3.71 6.81
CA ARG A 151 -12.27 -2.79 7.90
C ARG A 151 -11.16 -1.77 8.20
N ALA A 152 -9.90 -2.11 7.95
CA ALA A 152 -8.79 -1.19 8.11
C ALA A 152 -8.83 -0.10 7.03
N VAL A 153 -9.19 -0.50 5.80
CA VAL A 153 -9.24 0.39 4.65
C VAL A 153 -10.20 1.56 4.89
N THR A 154 -11.39 1.32 5.43
CA THR A 154 -12.38 2.38 5.77
C THR A 154 -11.90 3.40 6.80
N LEU A 155 -10.86 3.04 7.55
CA LEU A 155 -10.25 3.85 8.60
C LEU A 155 -8.89 4.43 8.18
N SER A 156 -8.48 4.19 6.93
CA SER A 156 -7.17 4.53 6.39
C SER A 156 -7.21 5.75 5.45
N SER A 157 -6.06 6.10 4.87
CA SER A 157 -5.97 7.11 3.81
C SER A 157 -5.87 6.50 2.41
N LEU A 158 -6.06 5.18 2.31
CA LEU A 158 -5.90 4.43 1.07
C LEU A 158 -6.96 4.85 0.05
N THR A 159 -6.51 5.11 -1.17
CA THR A 159 -7.37 5.36 -2.33
C THR A 159 -7.30 4.21 -3.32
N SER A 160 -6.31 3.32 -3.17
CA SER A 160 -6.14 2.14 -4.02
C SER A 160 -5.77 0.92 -3.19
N LEU A 161 -6.42 -0.21 -3.47
CA LEU A 161 -6.08 -1.52 -2.96
C LEU A 161 -5.90 -2.50 -4.13
N CYS A 162 -4.78 -3.21 -4.18
CA CYS A 162 -4.52 -4.27 -5.14
C CYS A 162 -4.24 -5.58 -4.38
N LEU A 163 -5.01 -6.62 -4.69
CA LEU A 163 -4.84 -7.98 -4.15
C LEU A 163 -4.58 -9.00 -5.25
N ASP A 164 -4.08 -8.57 -6.40
CA ASP A 164 -3.92 -9.43 -7.56
C ASP A 164 -3.13 -10.70 -7.23
N TYR A 165 -3.53 -11.81 -7.85
CA TYR A 165 -2.97 -13.14 -7.64
C TYR A 165 -3.16 -13.70 -6.21
N THR A 166 -3.87 -13.00 -5.32
CA THR A 166 -4.25 -13.55 -4.01
C THR A 166 -5.51 -14.40 -4.14
N HIS A 167 -5.54 -15.57 -3.49
CA HIS A 167 -6.74 -16.39 -3.42
C HIS A 167 -7.81 -15.74 -2.52
N VAL A 168 -8.73 -15.00 -3.13
CA VAL A 168 -9.84 -14.33 -2.43
C VAL A 168 -11.07 -15.23 -2.44
N GLY A 169 -11.51 -15.68 -3.62
CA GLY A 169 -12.74 -16.47 -3.79
C GLY A 169 -14.00 -15.74 -3.31
N GLU A 170 -15.13 -16.45 -3.29
CA GLU A 170 -16.43 -15.87 -2.87
C GLU A 170 -16.43 -15.47 -1.39
N GLU A 171 -16.03 -16.38 -0.50
CA GLU A 171 -16.06 -16.12 0.94
C GLU A 171 -15.11 -14.98 1.33
N GLY A 172 -13.89 -14.98 0.76
CA GLY A 172 -12.92 -13.93 0.98
C GLY A 172 -13.37 -12.58 0.46
N LEU A 173 -14.03 -12.55 -0.71
CA LEU A 173 -14.63 -11.33 -1.24
C LEU A 173 -15.72 -10.85 -0.28
N GLY A 174 -16.63 -11.72 0.15
CA GLY A 174 -17.67 -11.38 1.11
C GLY A 174 -17.13 -10.87 2.46
N ALA A 175 -15.99 -11.38 2.93
CA ALA A 175 -15.32 -10.85 4.12
C ALA A 175 -14.71 -9.47 3.88
N LEU A 176 -13.99 -9.29 2.78
CA LEU A 176 -13.39 -8.02 2.39
C LEU A 176 -14.46 -6.92 2.28
N LEU A 177 -15.55 -7.20 1.56
CA LEU A 177 -16.63 -6.24 1.30
C LEU A 177 -17.41 -5.87 2.56
N ARG A 178 -17.68 -6.83 3.46
CA ARG A 178 -18.27 -6.50 4.78
C ARG A 178 -17.38 -5.56 5.59
N GLY A 179 -16.07 -5.65 5.43
CA GLY A 179 -15.14 -4.70 6.02
C GLY A 179 -15.18 -3.32 5.38
N LEU A 180 -15.41 -3.25 4.06
CA LEU A 180 -15.49 -2.03 3.26
C LEU A 180 -16.88 -1.33 3.32
N GLU A 181 -17.83 -1.85 4.08
CA GLU A 181 -19.16 -1.26 4.20
C GLU A 181 -19.08 0.19 4.73
N GLY A 182 -19.70 1.12 4.00
CA GLY A 182 -19.63 2.56 4.30
C GLY A 182 -18.32 3.24 3.87
N ASP A 183 -17.45 2.56 3.11
CA ASP A 183 -16.28 3.19 2.52
C ASP A 183 -16.65 4.16 1.41
N ASN A 184 -16.22 5.41 1.56
CA ASN A 184 -16.50 6.48 0.61
C ASN A 184 -15.23 7.10 0.02
N HIS A 185 -14.08 6.40 0.03
CA HIS A 185 -12.81 7.03 -0.41
C HIS A 185 -11.85 6.14 -1.20
N VAL A 186 -11.99 4.81 -1.19
CA VAL A 186 -11.26 3.94 -2.11
C VAL A 186 -11.83 4.16 -3.51
N LEU A 187 -10.95 4.54 -4.44
CA LEU A 187 -11.31 4.81 -5.83
C LEU A 187 -10.96 3.65 -6.74
N SER A 188 -9.93 2.86 -6.39
CA SER A 188 -9.43 1.76 -7.20
C SER A 188 -9.33 0.47 -6.38
N LEU A 189 -9.91 -0.61 -6.89
CA LEU A 189 -9.80 -1.95 -6.35
C LEU A 189 -9.41 -2.93 -7.47
N SER A 190 -8.28 -3.62 -7.28
CA SER A 190 -7.84 -4.68 -8.19
C SER A 190 -7.88 -6.04 -7.50
N LEU A 191 -8.57 -6.97 -8.15
CA LEU A 191 -8.79 -8.37 -7.75
C LEU A 191 -8.53 -9.28 -8.95
N CYS A 192 -7.50 -9.00 -9.76
CA CYS A 192 -7.18 -9.81 -10.92
C CYS A 192 -6.62 -11.16 -10.50
N TYR A 193 -7.05 -12.23 -11.16
CA TYR A 193 -6.61 -13.61 -10.87
C TYR A 193 -6.81 -14.01 -9.40
N CYS A 194 -7.96 -13.65 -8.81
CA CYS A 194 -8.27 -13.87 -7.40
C CYS A 194 -9.24 -15.03 -7.13
N SER A 195 -9.39 -15.94 -8.09
CA SER A 195 -10.30 -17.09 -8.04
C SER A 195 -11.78 -16.70 -7.80
N LEU A 196 -12.22 -15.56 -8.36
CA LEU A 196 -13.62 -15.15 -8.26
C LEU A 196 -14.49 -15.97 -9.22
N GLY A 197 -15.60 -16.52 -8.71
CA GLY A 197 -16.58 -17.31 -9.46
C GLY A 197 -17.85 -16.52 -9.81
N PRO A 198 -18.85 -17.15 -10.44
CA PRO A 198 -20.08 -16.47 -10.89
C PRO A 198 -20.85 -15.75 -9.78
N SER A 199 -20.94 -16.34 -8.59
CA SER A 199 -21.58 -15.77 -7.40
C SER A 199 -20.97 -14.43 -6.94
N CYS A 200 -19.71 -14.18 -7.28
CA CYS A 200 -19.04 -12.92 -6.96
C CYS A 200 -19.62 -11.73 -7.73
N GLY A 201 -20.33 -11.95 -8.85
CA GLY A 201 -20.95 -10.90 -9.64
C GLY A 201 -21.85 -9.98 -8.83
N THR A 202 -22.76 -10.56 -8.03
CA THR A 202 -23.67 -9.81 -7.16
C THR A 202 -22.93 -9.03 -6.07
N LEU A 203 -21.87 -9.62 -5.50
CA LEU A 203 -21.04 -8.98 -4.48
C LEU A 203 -20.29 -7.77 -5.03
N LEU A 204 -19.69 -7.90 -6.22
CA LEU A 204 -19.02 -6.81 -6.91
C LEU A 204 -20.00 -5.69 -7.28
N ALA A 205 -21.20 -6.04 -7.73
CA ALA A 205 -22.27 -5.09 -8.02
C ALA A 205 -22.68 -4.28 -6.78
N ALA A 206 -22.83 -4.95 -5.64
CA ALA A 206 -23.12 -4.29 -4.37
C ALA A 206 -22.00 -3.30 -4.00
N LEU A 207 -20.73 -3.72 -4.10
CA LEU A 207 -19.58 -2.84 -3.85
C LEU A 207 -19.65 -1.57 -4.70
N VAL A 208 -19.81 -1.68 -6.01
CA VAL A 208 -19.75 -0.51 -6.91
C VAL A 208 -20.96 0.42 -6.68
N SER A 209 -22.13 -0.12 -6.34
CA SER A 209 -23.31 0.70 -6.03
C SER A 209 -23.30 1.35 -4.65
N SER A 210 -22.48 0.88 -3.70
CA SER A 210 -22.48 1.35 -2.32
C SER A 210 -21.16 1.97 -1.85
N SER A 211 -20.20 2.20 -2.74
CA SER A 211 -18.87 2.73 -2.40
C SER A 211 -18.41 3.80 -3.38
N ALA A 212 -17.22 4.38 -3.12
CA ALA A 212 -16.58 5.32 -4.03
C ALA A 212 -15.72 4.67 -5.13
N VAL A 213 -15.71 3.34 -5.26
CA VAL A 213 -14.87 2.62 -6.23
C VAL A 213 -15.29 2.99 -7.65
N ARG A 214 -14.34 3.53 -8.43
CA ARG A 214 -14.51 3.93 -9.83
C ARG A 214 -13.79 2.98 -10.77
N ASP A 215 -12.62 2.52 -10.35
CA ASP A 215 -11.76 1.62 -11.11
C ASP A 215 -11.81 0.25 -10.44
N LEU A 216 -12.53 -0.69 -11.05
CA LEU A 216 -12.62 -2.08 -10.59
C LEU A 216 -11.98 -3.00 -11.63
N TYR A 217 -10.92 -3.71 -11.23
CA TYR A 217 -10.23 -4.68 -12.09
C TYR A 217 -10.46 -6.10 -11.58
N VAL A 218 -11.01 -6.97 -12.44
CA VAL A 218 -11.37 -8.36 -12.09
C VAL A 218 -10.92 -9.34 -13.18
N ASN A 219 -9.86 -8.97 -13.91
CA ASN A 219 -9.38 -9.72 -15.07
C ASN A 219 -8.84 -11.10 -14.63
N GLY A 220 -9.00 -12.11 -15.48
CA GLY A 220 -8.46 -13.45 -15.19
C GLY A 220 -9.22 -14.25 -14.12
N ASN A 221 -10.42 -13.81 -13.74
CA ASN A 221 -11.35 -14.58 -12.90
C ASN A 221 -12.38 -15.35 -13.74
N ASP A 222 -13.04 -16.34 -13.13
CA ASP A 222 -14.08 -17.15 -13.76
C ASP A 222 -15.50 -16.67 -13.37
N LEU A 223 -15.79 -15.40 -13.63
CA LEU A 223 -17.12 -14.83 -13.37
C LEU A 223 -18.21 -15.42 -14.30
N GLN A 224 -17.80 -15.99 -15.43
CA GLN A 224 -18.69 -16.49 -16.48
C GLN A 224 -19.70 -15.44 -16.97
N CYS A 225 -20.67 -15.85 -17.79
CA CYS A 225 -21.72 -14.94 -18.27
C CYS A 225 -22.65 -14.50 -17.13
N GLU A 226 -22.92 -15.39 -16.18
CA GLU A 226 -23.81 -15.13 -15.05
C GLU A 226 -23.28 -14.00 -14.15
N GLY A 227 -22.04 -14.12 -13.65
CA GLY A 227 -21.45 -13.10 -12.78
C GLY A 227 -21.25 -11.75 -13.47
N ALA A 228 -20.88 -11.76 -14.76
CA ALA A 228 -20.79 -10.53 -15.55
C ALA A 228 -22.16 -9.86 -15.73
N THR A 229 -23.21 -10.64 -15.98
CA THR A 229 -24.58 -10.13 -16.14
C THR A 229 -25.11 -9.54 -14.83
N GLU A 230 -24.88 -10.20 -13.69
CA GLU A 230 -25.25 -9.67 -12.37
C GLU A 230 -24.54 -8.35 -12.06
N LEU A 231 -23.24 -8.26 -12.35
CA LEU A 231 -22.48 -7.03 -12.17
C LEU A 231 -23.09 -5.87 -12.97
N VAL A 232 -23.38 -6.08 -14.26
CA VAL A 232 -23.93 -5.02 -15.14
C VAL A 232 -25.37 -4.66 -14.78
N ASN A 233 -26.23 -5.64 -14.48
CA ASN A 233 -27.65 -5.40 -14.23
C ASN A 233 -27.89 -4.51 -13.01
N VAL A 234 -27.10 -4.67 -11.95
CA VAL A 234 -27.22 -3.84 -10.74
C VAL A 234 -26.76 -2.41 -11.02
N LEU A 235 -25.70 -2.23 -11.82
CA LEU A 235 -25.24 -0.90 -12.21
C LEU A 235 -26.29 -0.15 -13.02
N VAL A 236 -26.93 -0.81 -13.99
CA VAL A 236 -28.03 -0.21 -14.78
C VAL A 236 -29.17 0.24 -13.86
N LYS A 237 -29.61 -0.61 -12.94
CA LYS A 237 -30.69 -0.28 -11.99
C LYS A 237 -30.31 0.84 -11.01
N HIS A 238 -29.03 0.95 -10.66
CA HIS A 238 -28.53 2.01 -9.79
C HIS A 238 -28.59 3.37 -10.51
N GLU A 239 -28.10 3.43 -11.75
CA GLU A 239 -28.18 4.63 -12.59
C GLU A 239 -29.62 5.02 -12.90
N GLU A 240 -30.49 4.06 -13.21
CA GLU A 240 -31.93 4.31 -13.39
C GLU A 240 -32.58 4.90 -12.13
N ARG A 241 -32.20 4.42 -10.93
CA ARG A 241 -32.69 4.96 -9.66
C ARG A 241 -32.24 6.40 -9.45
N ILE A 242 -30.96 6.69 -9.68
CA ILE A 242 -30.43 8.06 -9.58
C ILE A 242 -31.17 8.98 -10.56
N ALA A 243 -31.35 8.56 -11.82
CA ALA A 243 -32.08 9.34 -12.82
C ALA A 243 -33.55 9.58 -12.45
N LEU A 244 -34.20 8.62 -11.78
CA LEU A 244 -35.58 8.75 -11.28
C LEU A 244 -35.68 9.58 -9.99
N GLU A 245 -34.59 9.76 -9.25
CA GLU A 245 -34.49 10.65 -8.07
C GLU A 245 -34.14 12.09 -8.46
N GLU A 246 -33.66 12.35 -9.69
CA GLU A 246 -33.45 13.69 -10.27
C GLU A 246 -34.65 14.36 -11.04
N PRO A 247 -35.94 14.27 -10.63
CA PRO A 247 -36.98 15.15 -11.19
C PRO A 247 -37.43 16.22 -10.17
N ASN A 248 -36.96 17.46 -10.35
CA ASN A 248 -37.47 18.77 -9.83
C ASN A 248 -36.56 19.60 -8.89
N THR A 249 -35.49 20.20 -9.42
CA THR A 249 -34.92 21.44 -8.84
C THR A 249 -34.86 22.63 -9.80
N LEU A 250 -35.51 22.55 -10.97
CA LEU A 250 -35.54 23.66 -11.95
C LEU A 250 -36.95 24.08 -12.41
N ILE A 251 -37.92 24.17 -11.49
CA ILE A 251 -39.17 24.91 -11.77
C ILE A 251 -39.58 25.76 -10.56
N ALA A 252 -38.86 26.86 -10.34
CA ALA A 252 -39.36 27.98 -9.54
C ALA A 252 -38.86 29.30 -10.14
N GLN A 253 -39.54 29.75 -11.19
CA GLN A 253 -39.61 31.16 -11.58
C GLN A 253 -41.09 31.48 -11.79
N PRO A 254 -41.77 32.18 -10.86
CA PRO A 254 -43.06 32.76 -11.16
C PRO A 254 -42.83 34.00 -12.03
N THR A 255 -43.31 33.98 -13.27
CA THR A 255 -43.37 35.19 -14.10
C THR A 255 -44.81 35.47 -14.52
N GLY A 256 -45.29 36.65 -14.15
CA GLY A 256 -46.51 37.32 -14.66
C GLY A 256 -47.80 36.91 -13.96
N LYS A 257 -48.63 37.79 -13.40
CA LYS A 257 -48.82 39.25 -13.54
C LYS A 257 -49.18 39.87 -12.21
#